data_AF-A0A4V1UI79-F1
#
_entry.id   AF-A0A4V1UI79-F1
#
_cell.length_a   1.000
_cell.length_b   1.000
_cell.length_c   1.000
_cell.angle_alpha   90.00
_cell.angle_beta   90.00
_cell.angle_gamma   90.00
#
_symmetry.space_group_name_H-M   'P 1'
#
loop_
_entity.id
_entity.type
_entity.pdbx_description
1 polymer ?
#
loop_
_entity_poly.entity_id
_entity_poly.type
_entity_poly.pdbx_seq_one_letter_code
_entity_poly.pdbx_strand_id
1 'polypeptide(L)'
;LVLALFAIPGSQAVLAAVTGAVDGLAMATNKGTQFVFGYLAGGSQPYPVDNQPALFTFAFQVLPLILVISALSALLWHWKVLKWITYGFGLLFQKTMKLGGASALAVAANIFLGMIESPIVIKAYLDKLTRSEVFLMMVVGLATVAGSTMVAYATILAPVLPNAAGHVLVASIVSAPAGVLLARIIVPEIPGQGGEVADYGSALKYDSAIDAIVKGTSDGLMVVLNISAVLIVFVALVALVNVMLGGFSLWGEPVTVERLLGVLFTPVAWLTGVEWSEAGVAGWLLGVKLTLTEFVAFIDLGQVPAEAMSERTRMLMTYALCGFANIGSVGISTDRPVTVMPTDPMLAKPHRA
;
A
#
# COMPACT_ATOMS: atom_id res chain seq x y z
N LEU A 1 18.19 6.06 -5.68
CA LEU A 1 16.79 6.22 -6.12
C LEU A 1 16.21 7.56 -5.69
N VAL A 2 16.11 7.87 -4.40
CA VAL A 2 15.62 9.18 -3.91
C VAL A 2 16.38 10.36 -4.51
N LEU A 3 17.72 10.35 -4.49
CA LEU A 3 18.52 11.38 -5.16
C LEU A 3 18.28 11.46 -6.67
N ALA A 4 18.06 10.32 -7.34
CA ALA A 4 17.74 10.31 -8.77
C ALA A 4 16.34 10.88 -9.06
N LEU A 5 15.39 10.70 -8.15
CA LEU A 5 13.98 11.09 -8.29
C LEU A 5 13.70 12.52 -7.82
N PHE A 6 14.59 13.15 -7.05
CA PHE A 6 14.40 14.53 -6.58
C PHE A 6 15.54 15.49 -6.93
N ALA A 7 16.76 15.01 -7.19
CA ALA A 7 17.93 15.87 -7.44
C ALA A 7 18.32 15.97 -8.93
N ILE A 8 17.79 15.11 -9.81
CA ILE A 8 18.09 15.18 -11.26
C ILE A 8 17.22 16.27 -11.91
N PRO A 9 17.79 17.18 -12.72
CA PRO A 9 17.03 18.14 -13.51
C PRO A 9 15.99 17.42 -14.40
N GLY A 10 14.73 17.79 -14.29
CA GLY A 10 13.61 17.15 -15.01
C GLY A 10 12.82 16.12 -14.21
N SER A 11 13.34 15.65 -13.07
CA SER A 11 12.60 14.74 -12.18
C SER A 11 11.30 15.36 -11.64
N GLN A 12 11.31 16.65 -11.35
CA GLN A 12 10.12 17.42 -10.97
C GLN A 12 9.03 17.45 -12.05
N ALA A 13 9.41 17.45 -13.34
CA ALA A 13 8.45 17.38 -14.43
C ALA A 13 7.78 16.00 -14.51
N VAL A 14 8.54 14.93 -14.24
CA VAL A 14 7.99 13.57 -14.13
C VAL A 14 7.04 13.46 -12.94
N LEU A 15 7.40 13.99 -11.78
CA LEU A 15 6.54 14.00 -10.59
C LEU A 15 5.26 14.81 -10.85
N ALA A 16 5.37 15.98 -11.50
CA ALA A 16 4.20 16.77 -11.88
C ALA A 16 3.29 16.03 -12.87
N ALA A 17 3.86 15.31 -13.85
CA ALA A 17 3.09 14.48 -14.77
C ALA A 17 2.36 13.34 -14.05
N VAL A 18 3.00 12.71 -13.06
CA VAL A 18 2.37 11.69 -12.19
C VAL A 18 1.22 12.32 -11.41
N THR A 19 1.42 13.46 -10.76
CA THR A 19 0.36 14.17 -10.04
C THR A 19 -0.83 14.48 -10.96
N GLY A 20 -0.58 15.04 -12.14
CA GLY A 20 -1.64 15.33 -13.12
C GLY A 20 -2.38 14.08 -13.60
N ALA A 21 -1.69 12.94 -13.76
CA ALA A 21 -2.34 11.67 -14.11
C ALA A 21 -3.22 11.15 -12.97
N VAL A 22 -2.75 11.25 -11.72
CA VAL A 22 -3.50 10.88 -10.51
C VAL A 22 -4.76 11.76 -10.37
N ASP A 23 -4.64 13.07 -10.55
CA ASP A 23 -5.76 14.01 -10.49
C ASP A 23 -6.78 13.72 -11.59
N GLY A 24 -6.32 13.49 -12.82
CA GLY A 24 -7.18 13.13 -13.94
C GLY A 24 -7.96 11.83 -13.68
N LEU A 25 -7.31 10.84 -13.08
CA LEU A 25 -7.94 9.57 -12.71
C LEU A 25 -8.96 9.74 -11.57
N ALA A 26 -8.63 10.54 -10.57
CA ALA A 26 -9.55 10.86 -9.47
C ALA A 26 -10.80 11.58 -10.00
N MET A 27 -10.61 12.57 -10.88
CA MET A 27 -11.72 13.28 -11.53
C MET A 27 -12.60 12.36 -12.38
N ALA A 28 -11.98 11.49 -13.19
CA ALA A 28 -12.72 10.54 -14.03
C ALA A 28 -13.53 9.55 -13.17
N THR A 29 -12.92 9.06 -12.10
CA THR A 29 -13.58 8.15 -11.16
C THR A 29 -14.75 8.83 -10.46
N ASN A 30 -14.56 10.06 -9.98
CA ASN A 30 -15.63 10.83 -9.34
C ASN A 30 -16.87 10.97 -10.23
N LYS A 31 -16.72 11.15 -11.56
CA LYS A 31 -17.87 11.17 -12.47
C LYS A 31 -18.63 9.84 -12.48
N GLY A 32 -17.92 8.72 -12.56
CA GLY A 32 -18.54 7.39 -12.52
C GLY A 32 -19.21 7.10 -11.17
N THR A 33 -18.56 7.50 -10.08
CA THR A 33 -19.07 7.29 -8.73
C THR A 33 -20.27 8.16 -8.42
N GLN A 34 -20.28 9.42 -8.86
CA GLN A 34 -21.44 10.32 -8.75
C GLN A 34 -22.63 9.83 -9.56
N PHE A 35 -22.40 9.19 -10.70
CA PHE A 35 -23.48 8.57 -11.45
C PHE A 35 -24.17 7.45 -10.64
N VAL A 36 -23.41 6.64 -9.90
CA VAL A 36 -23.95 5.52 -9.12
C VAL A 36 -24.52 5.95 -7.76
N PHE A 37 -23.81 6.82 -7.04
CA PHE A 37 -24.10 7.15 -5.64
C PHE A 37 -24.59 8.59 -5.42
N GLY A 38 -24.64 9.42 -6.47
CA GLY A 38 -25.17 10.78 -6.41
C GLY A 38 -24.40 11.68 -5.44
N TYR A 39 -25.14 12.39 -4.58
CA TYR A 39 -24.58 13.34 -3.63
C TYR A 39 -23.68 12.71 -2.55
N LEU A 40 -23.82 11.40 -2.29
CA LEU A 40 -22.97 10.67 -1.33
C LEU A 40 -21.51 10.56 -1.80
N ALA A 41 -21.27 10.68 -3.11
CA ALA A 41 -19.95 10.63 -3.72
C ALA A 41 -19.45 12.02 -4.17
N GLY A 42 -19.79 13.07 -3.42
CA GLY A 42 -19.38 14.44 -3.71
C GLY A 42 -20.17 15.09 -4.86
N GLY A 43 -21.33 14.53 -5.24
CA GLY A 43 -22.30 15.21 -6.09
C GLY A 43 -22.95 16.40 -5.37
N SER A 44 -23.79 17.15 -6.11
CA SER A 44 -24.51 18.31 -5.57
C SER A 44 -25.34 17.94 -4.35
N GLN A 45 -25.11 18.63 -3.23
CA GLN A 45 -25.80 18.34 -1.98
C GLN A 45 -27.25 18.83 -2.04
N PRO A 46 -28.24 17.99 -1.68
CA PRO A 46 -29.66 18.37 -1.74
C PRO A 46 -30.09 19.24 -0.54
N TYR A 47 -29.18 19.53 0.38
CA TYR A 47 -29.40 20.32 1.59
C TYR A 47 -28.21 21.26 1.85
N PRO A 48 -28.40 22.34 2.64
CA PRO A 48 -27.31 23.20 3.10
C PRO A 48 -26.27 22.39 3.89
N VAL A 49 -24.99 22.67 3.68
CA VAL A 49 -23.89 22.01 4.37
C VAL A 49 -23.09 23.03 5.16
N ASP A 50 -23.12 22.88 6.49
CA ASP A 50 -22.38 23.74 7.41
C ASP A 50 -20.92 23.29 7.58
N ASN A 51 -20.63 22.00 7.41
CA ASN A 51 -19.29 21.41 7.55
C ASN A 51 -18.88 20.62 6.30
N GLN A 52 -18.25 21.32 5.35
CA GLN A 52 -17.75 20.75 4.09
C GLN A 52 -16.80 19.55 4.29
N PRO A 53 -15.80 19.60 5.20
CA PRO A 53 -14.95 18.45 5.51
C PRO A 53 -15.70 17.18 5.92
N ALA A 54 -16.84 17.31 6.61
CA ALA A 54 -17.64 16.16 7.06
C ALA A 54 -18.34 15.40 5.93
N LEU A 55 -18.37 15.95 4.70
CA LEU A 55 -18.91 15.25 3.53
C LEU A 55 -17.97 14.16 3.00
N PHE A 56 -16.70 14.14 3.43
CA PHE A 56 -15.76 13.11 3.01
C PHE A 56 -16.23 11.74 3.52
N THR A 57 -16.64 10.88 2.60
CA THR A 57 -17.00 9.49 2.91
C THR A 57 -16.02 8.56 2.25
N PHE A 58 -15.18 7.90 3.06
CA PHE A 58 -14.18 6.95 2.59
C PHE A 58 -14.75 5.92 1.61
N ALA A 59 -15.91 5.33 1.95
CA ALA A 59 -16.54 4.30 1.14
C ALA A 59 -16.95 4.76 -0.26
N PHE A 60 -17.33 6.03 -0.42
CA PHE A 60 -17.81 6.57 -1.69
C PHE A 60 -16.79 7.44 -2.42
N GLN A 61 -15.67 7.80 -1.80
CA GLN A 61 -14.66 8.65 -2.45
C GLN A 61 -13.34 7.91 -2.67
N VAL A 62 -13.01 6.95 -1.81
CA VAL A 62 -11.73 6.21 -1.88
C VAL A 62 -11.90 4.85 -2.52
N LEU A 63 -12.83 4.02 -2.03
CA LEU A 63 -13.00 2.65 -2.54
C LEU A 63 -13.29 2.57 -4.04
N PRO A 64 -14.09 3.48 -4.65
CA PRO A 64 -14.33 3.44 -6.10
C PRO A 64 -13.08 3.70 -6.94
N LEU A 65 -12.08 4.43 -6.43
CA LEU A 65 -10.78 4.60 -7.10
C LEU A 65 -10.08 3.26 -7.28
N ILE A 66 -10.18 2.38 -6.29
CA ILE A 66 -9.59 1.04 -6.35
C ILE A 66 -10.23 0.24 -7.50
N LEU A 67 -11.55 0.30 -7.67
CA LEU A 67 -12.25 -0.38 -8.78
C LEU A 67 -11.74 0.08 -10.15
N VAL A 68 -11.67 1.39 -10.36
CA VAL A 68 -11.24 1.98 -11.64
C VAL A 68 -9.78 1.66 -11.92
N ILE A 69 -8.92 1.70 -10.89
CA ILE A 69 -7.50 1.39 -11.04
C ILE A 69 -7.28 -0.10 -11.32
N SER A 70 -8.02 -1.02 -10.69
CA SER A 70 -7.92 -2.45 -11.01
C SER A 70 -8.32 -2.72 -12.46
N ALA A 71 -9.39 -2.09 -12.97
CA ALA A 71 -9.76 -2.17 -14.39
C ALA A 71 -8.70 -1.56 -15.32
N LEU A 72 -8.15 -0.40 -14.96
CA LEU A 72 -7.10 0.26 -15.75
C LEU A 72 -5.81 -0.57 -15.77
N SER A 73 -5.40 -1.13 -14.63
CA SER A 73 -4.23 -2.00 -14.53
C SER A 73 -4.38 -3.24 -15.40
N ALA A 74 -5.56 -3.89 -15.38
CA ALA A 74 -5.85 -5.02 -16.27
C ALA A 74 -5.79 -4.62 -17.75
N LEU A 75 -6.35 -3.46 -18.11
CA LEU A 75 -6.29 -2.93 -19.47
C LEU A 75 -4.85 -2.63 -19.93
N LEU A 76 -4.06 -1.96 -19.08
CA LEU A 76 -2.65 -1.66 -19.35
C LEU A 76 -1.80 -2.92 -19.42
N TRP A 77 -2.19 -3.98 -18.70
CA TRP A 77 -1.58 -5.30 -18.81
C TRP A 77 -1.92 -5.95 -20.16
N HIS A 78 -3.18 -5.89 -20.60
CA HIS A 78 -3.61 -6.38 -21.91
C HIS A 78 -2.89 -5.66 -23.06
N TRP A 79 -2.72 -4.34 -22.97
CA TRP A 79 -1.91 -3.55 -23.90
C TRP A 79 -0.39 -3.71 -23.74
N LYS A 80 0.04 -4.58 -22.82
CA LYS A 80 1.43 -4.91 -22.51
C LYS A 80 2.25 -3.78 -21.89
N VAL A 81 1.70 -2.57 -21.69
CA VAL A 81 2.41 -1.44 -21.08
C VAL A 81 2.92 -1.82 -19.68
N LEU A 82 2.01 -2.28 -18.81
CA LEU A 82 2.36 -2.67 -17.45
C LEU A 82 3.29 -3.89 -17.43
N LYS A 83 3.09 -4.82 -18.37
CA LYS A 83 3.95 -6.00 -18.55
C LYS A 83 5.40 -5.62 -18.88
N TRP A 84 5.60 -4.69 -19.80
CA TRP A 84 6.94 -4.21 -20.19
C TRP A 84 7.65 -3.49 -19.05
N ILE A 85 6.94 -2.61 -18.33
CA ILE A 85 7.50 -1.89 -17.18
C ILE A 85 7.93 -2.88 -16.10
N THR A 86 7.03 -3.80 -15.73
CA THR A 86 7.28 -4.82 -14.71
C THR A 86 8.45 -5.72 -15.10
N TYR A 87 8.55 -6.12 -16.37
CA TYR A 87 9.68 -6.89 -16.87
C TYR A 87 11.01 -6.12 -16.77
N GLY A 88 11.01 -4.83 -17.10
CA GLY A 88 12.18 -3.97 -16.96
C GLY A 88 12.70 -3.90 -15.53
N PHE A 89 11.81 -3.71 -14.55
CA PHE A 89 12.16 -3.76 -13.12
C PHE A 89 12.62 -5.16 -12.69
N GLY A 90 11.99 -6.23 -13.19
CA GLY A 90 12.39 -7.60 -12.90
C GLY A 90 13.83 -7.88 -13.35
N LEU A 91 14.20 -7.46 -14.56
CA LEU A 91 15.58 -7.55 -15.05
C LEU A 91 16.55 -6.70 -14.24
N LEU A 92 16.12 -5.50 -13.84
CA LEU A 92 16.92 -4.63 -12.98
C LEU A 92 17.22 -5.34 -11.64
N PHE A 93 16.23 -5.91 -10.98
CA PHE A 93 16.40 -6.61 -9.71
C PHE A 93 17.20 -7.91 -9.85
N GLN A 94 17.05 -8.65 -10.95
CA GLN A 94 17.92 -9.79 -11.25
C GLN A 94 19.39 -9.38 -11.36
N LYS A 95 19.69 -8.32 -12.11
CA LYS A 95 21.08 -7.87 -12.33
C LYS A 95 21.69 -7.23 -11.09
N THR A 96 20.93 -6.40 -10.39
CA THR A 96 21.46 -5.59 -9.29
C THR A 96 21.40 -6.31 -7.94
N MET A 97 20.38 -7.12 -7.71
CA MET A 97 20.11 -7.76 -6.41
C MET A 97 20.24 -9.30 -6.46
N LYS A 98 20.58 -9.87 -7.64
CA LYS A 98 20.76 -11.32 -7.84
C LYS A 98 19.55 -12.16 -7.41
N LEU A 99 18.35 -11.62 -7.61
CA LEU A 99 17.10 -12.35 -7.39
C LEU A 99 16.86 -13.37 -8.49
N GLY A 100 16.08 -14.42 -8.19
CA GLY A 100 15.59 -15.37 -9.19
C GLY A 100 14.60 -14.72 -10.16
N GLY A 101 14.35 -15.34 -11.32
CA GLY A 101 13.48 -14.75 -12.33
C GLY A 101 12.05 -14.53 -11.83
N ALA A 102 11.48 -15.55 -11.17
CA ALA A 102 10.14 -15.49 -10.60
C ALA A 102 10.04 -14.51 -9.43
N SER A 103 10.96 -14.59 -8.47
CA SER A 103 10.98 -13.68 -7.32
C SER A 103 11.23 -12.22 -7.73
N ALA A 104 12.10 -11.97 -8.70
CA ALA A 104 12.31 -10.63 -9.24
C ALA A 104 11.07 -10.07 -9.97
N LEU A 105 10.36 -10.91 -10.73
CA LEU A 105 9.12 -10.50 -11.38
C LEU A 105 8.04 -10.16 -10.37
N ALA A 106 7.91 -10.97 -9.31
CA ALA A 106 6.96 -10.70 -8.23
C ALA A 106 7.27 -9.39 -7.51
N VAL A 107 8.54 -9.15 -7.14
CA VAL A 107 8.97 -7.88 -6.53
C VAL A 107 8.65 -6.69 -7.44
N ALA A 108 8.94 -6.82 -8.74
CA ALA A 108 8.65 -5.77 -9.70
C ALA A 108 7.15 -5.53 -9.86
N ALA A 109 6.34 -6.60 -9.92
CA ALA A 109 4.89 -6.51 -10.03
C ALA A 109 4.29 -5.83 -8.81
N ASN A 110 4.84 -6.10 -7.62
CA ASN A 110 4.35 -5.59 -6.35
C ASN A 110 4.48 -4.07 -6.18
N ILE A 111 5.34 -3.41 -6.96
CA ILE A 111 5.42 -1.94 -7.03
C ILE A 111 4.12 -1.33 -7.55
N PHE A 112 3.38 -2.07 -8.40
CA PHE A 112 2.18 -1.57 -9.09
C PHE A 112 0.89 -2.31 -8.71
N LEU A 113 0.94 -3.63 -8.54
CA LEU A 113 -0.20 -4.53 -8.34
C LEU A 113 -0.46 -4.86 -6.85
N GLY A 114 0.42 -4.46 -5.93
CA GLY A 114 0.26 -4.69 -4.49
C GLY A 114 0.30 -6.18 -4.08
N MET A 115 0.25 -6.42 -2.77
CA MET A 115 0.55 -7.74 -2.17
C MET A 115 -0.45 -8.86 -2.51
N ILE A 116 -1.67 -8.48 -2.90
CA ILE A 116 -2.79 -9.38 -3.20
C ILE A 116 -2.72 -9.85 -4.66
N GLU A 117 -2.38 -8.97 -5.59
CA GLU A 117 -2.42 -9.24 -7.04
C GLU A 117 -1.04 -9.67 -7.57
N SER A 118 0.06 -9.22 -6.96
CA SER A 118 1.41 -9.54 -7.44
C SER A 118 1.75 -11.04 -7.48
N PRO A 119 1.29 -11.92 -6.55
CA PRO A 119 1.56 -13.36 -6.66
C PRO A 119 0.86 -14.02 -7.85
N ILE A 120 -0.26 -13.44 -8.33
CA ILE A 120 -1.01 -13.97 -9.48
C ILE A 120 -0.16 -13.91 -10.76
N VAL A 121 0.68 -12.88 -10.88
CA VAL A 121 1.59 -12.68 -12.03
C VAL A 121 2.57 -13.84 -12.17
N ILE A 122 2.98 -14.45 -11.05
CA ILE A 122 3.95 -15.55 -11.03
C ILE A 122 3.33 -16.88 -10.60
N LYS A 123 1.99 -17.01 -10.70
CA LYS A 123 1.26 -18.16 -10.17
C LYS A 123 1.82 -19.52 -10.59
N ALA A 124 2.35 -19.63 -11.81
CA ALA A 124 2.94 -20.86 -12.34
C ALA A 124 4.30 -21.27 -11.72
N TYR A 125 4.88 -20.42 -10.87
CA TYR A 125 6.18 -20.65 -10.23
C TYR A 125 6.10 -20.67 -8.70
N LEU A 126 4.94 -20.36 -8.12
CA LEU A 126 4.80 -20.20 -6.67
C LEU A 126 5.18 -21.48 -5.91
N ASP A 127 4.81 -22.64 -6.44
CA ASP A 127 5.13 -23.97 -5.90
C ASP A 127 6.61 -24.36 -6.02
N LYS A 128 7.40 -23.58 -6.76
CA LYS A 128 8.84 -23.81 -6.98
C LYS A 128 9.74 -22.80 -6.25
N LEU A 129 9.14 -21.82 -5.58
CA LEU A 129 9.90 -20.82 -4.83
C LEU A 129 10.50 -21.41 -3.57
N THR A 130 11.73 -21.00 -3.26
CA THR A 130 12.32 -21.35 -1.96
C THR A 130 11.62 -20.60 -0.83
N ARG A 131 11.81 -21.07 0.41
CA ARG A 131 11.33 -20.36 1.61
C ARG A 131 11.82 -18.91 1.67
N SER A 132 13.05 -18.64 1.23
CA SER A 132 13.61 -17.29 1.16
C SER A 132 12.88 -16.44 0.12
N GLU A 133 12.55 -16.98 -1.04
CA GLU A 133 11.80 -16.28 -2.09
C GLU A 133 10.35 -15.99 -1.68
N VAL A 134 9.67 -16.94 -1.04
CA VAL A 134 8.32 -16.73 -0.49
C VAL A 134 8.33 -15.65 0.59
N PHE A 135 9.25 -15.74 1.55
CA PHE A 135 9.38 -14.73 2.61
C PHE A 135 9.69 -13.35 2.04
N LEU A 136 10.58 -13.28 1.05
CA LEU A 136 10.91 -12.05 0.35
C LEU A 136 9.69 -11.43 -0.32
N MET A 137 8.85 -12.22 -0.98
CA MET A 137 7.61 -11.71 -1.56
C MET A 137 6.64 -11.17 -0.51
N MET A 138 6.51 -11.85 0.64
CA MET A 138 5.66 -11.37 1.72
C MET A 138 6.17 -10.04 2.30
N VAL A 139 7.47 -9.93 2.59
CA VAL A 139 8.08 -8.71 3.14
C VAL A 139 7.98 -7.56 2.16
N VAL A 140 8.28 -7.78 0.88
CA VAL A 140 8.13 -6.75 -0.17
C VAL A 140 6.66 -6.38 -0.34
N GLY A 141 5.76 -7.37 -0.29
CA GLY A 141 4.30 -7.22 -0.20
C GLY A 141 3.87 -6.17 0.82
N LEU A 142 4.33 -6.36 2.06
CA LEU A 142 4.02 -5.50 3.20
C LEU A 142 4.77 -4.16 3.17
N ALA A 143 5.94 -4.12 2.53
CA ALA A 143 6.75 -2.90 2.47
C ALA A 143 6.23 -1.88 1.45
N THR A 144 5.53 -2.31 0.38
CA THR A 144 5.04 -1.41 -0.66
C THR A 144 3.53 -1.16 -0.57
N VAL A 145 3.03 -0.30 -1.46
CA VAL A 145 1.60 -0.07 -1.68
C VAL A 145 1.22 -0.38 -3.13
N ALA A 146 -0.04 -0.67 -3.37
CA ALA A 146 -0.58 -0.85 -4.71
C ALA A 146 -0.75 0.50 -5.42
N GLY A 147 -0.72 0.50 -6.75
CA GLY A 147 -1.09 1.67 -7.54
C GLY A 147 -2.52 2.13 -7.27
N SER A 148 -3.43 1.19 -6.97
CA SER A 148 -4.82 1.47 -6.61
C SER A 148 -4.98 2.29 -5.34
N THR A 149 -4.19 1.98 -4.31
CA THR A 149 -4.23 2.69 -3.02
C THR A 149 -3.41 3.97 -3.03
N MET A 150 -2.38 4.05 -3.88
CA MET A 150 -1.52 5.23 -4.03
C MET A 150 -2.31 6.50 -4.38
N VAL A 151 -3.26 6.39 -5.32
CA VAL A 151 -4.12 7.52 -5.73
C VAL A 151 -4.96 8.01 -4.56
N ALA A 152 -5.52 7.09 -3.77
CA ALA A 152 -6.29 7.44 -2.58
C ALA A 152 -5.46 8.21 -1.56
N TYR A 153 -4.25 7.74 -1.25
CA TYR A 153 -3.34 8.43 -0.31
C TYR A 153 -2.93 9.81 -0.83
N ALA A 154 -2.66 9.92 -2.13
CA ALA A 154 -2.36 11.19 -2.76
C ALA A 154 -3.53 12.18 -2.64
N THR A 155 -4.77 11.73 -2.86
CA THR A 155 -5.97 12.57 -2.71
C THR A 155 -6.18 13.01 -1.26
N ILE A 156 -5.97 12.11 -0.29
CA ILE A 156 -6.08 12.44 1.15
C ILE A 156 -5.04 13.49 1.55
N LEU A 157 -3.81 13.40 1.04
CA LEU A 157 -2.71 14.29 1.41
C LEU A 157 -2.59 15.55 0.56
N ALA A 158 -3.28 15.63 -0.58
CA ALA A 158 -3.23 16.79 -1.47
C ALA A 158 -3.43 18.16 -0.77
N PRO A 159 -4.31 18.30 0.25
CA PRO A 159 -4.48 19.57 0.96
C PRO A 159 -3.31 19.96 1.87
N VAL A 160 -2.50 19.00 2.31
CA VAL A 160 -1.50 19.20 3.39
C VAL A 160 -0.06 18.91 2.97
N LEU A 161 0.16 18.32 1.80
CA LEU A 161 1.48 17.98 1.29
C LEU A 161 1.59 18.29 -0.20
N PRO A 162 2.46 19.23 -0.59
CA PRO A 162 2.78 19.46 -2.00
C PRO A 162 3.32 18.17 -2.65
N ASN A 163 2.90 17.89 -3.89
CA ASN A 163 3.34 16.71 -4.64
C ASN A 163 3.13 15.37 -3.90
N ALA A 164 2.05 15.24 -3.13
CA ALA A 164 1.72 14.02 -2.39
C ALA A 164 1.79 12.75 -3.26
N ALA A 165 1.24 12.79 -4.48
CA ALA A 165 1.30 11.69 -5.45
C ALA A 165 2.74 11.26 -5.76
N GLY A 166 3.63 12.22 -5.98
CA GLY A 166 5.05 11.98 -6.19
C GLY A 166 5.70 11.32 -4.98
N HIS A 167 5.44 11.82 -3.78
CA HIS A 167 5.98 11.23 -2.54
C HIS A 167 5.52 9.78 -2.32
N VAL A 168 4.22 9.49 -2.49
CA VAL A 168 3.69 8.13 -2.32
C VAL A 168 4.27 7.18 -3.39
N LEU A 169 4.40 7.63 -4.65
CA LEU A 169 5.02 6.85 -5.72
C LEU A 169 6.48 6.52 -5.40
N VAL A 170 7.27 7.53 -5.01
CA VAL A 170 8.69 7.33 -4.70
C VAL A 170 8.84 6.43 -3.48
N ALA A 171 8.00 6.59 -2.46
CA ALA A 171 7.99 5.72 -1.29
C ALA A 171 7.76 4.24 -1.66
N SER A 172 6.81 3.95 -2.56
CA SER A 172 6.56 2.57 -3.04
C SER A 172 7.77 1.99 -3.78
N ILE A 173 8.36 2.77 -4.72
CA ILE A 173 9.51 2.31 -5.52
C ILE A 173 10.74 2.05 -4.65
N VAL A 174 11.02 2.91 -3.67
CA VAL A 174 12.18 2.79 -2.77
C VAL A 174 11.99 1.65 -1.77
N SER A 175 10.75 1.36 -1.37
CA SER A 175 10.43 0.29 -0.42
C SER A 175 10.63 -1.10 -1.00
N ALA A 176 10.52 -1.29 -2.32
CA ALA A 176 10.79 -2.58 -2.95
C ALA A 176 12.22 -3.10 -2.71
N PRO A 177 13.31 -2.39 -3.08
CA PRO A 177 14.66 -2.84 -2.78
C PRO A 177 14.99 -2.86 -1.27
N ALA A 178 14.40 -1.95 -0.48
CA ALA A 178 14.57 -1.97 0.98
C ALA A 178 13.94 -3.24 1.61
N GLY A 179 12.76 -3.63 1.14
CA GLY A 179 12.07 -4.86 1.54
C GLY A 179 12.86 -6.11 1.12
N VAL A 180 13.43 -6.12 -0.09
CA VAL A 180 14.32 -7.20 -0.54
C VAL A 180 15.54 -7.33 0.38
N LEU A 181 16.19 -6.21 0.71
CA LEU A 181 17.34 -6.19 1.62
C LEU A 181 16.97 -6.77 2.98
N LEU A 182 15.89 -6.27 3.59
CA LEU A 182 15.43 -6.71 4.90
C LEU A 182 15.07 -8.20 4.89
N ALA A 183 14.35 -8.64 3.85
CA ALA A 183 13.98 -10.04 3.69
C ALA A 183 15.19 -10.97 3.65
N ARG A 184 16.23 -10.60 2.89
CA ARG A 184 17.45 -11.41 2.73
C ARG A 184 18.35 -11.39 3.96
N ILE A 185 18.25 -10.38 4.82
CA ILE A 185 18.93 -10.35 6.13
C ILE A 185 18.25 -11.34 7.09
N ILE A 186 16.91 -11.38 7.12
CA ILE A 186 16.15 -12.20 8.07
C ILE A 186 16.08 -13.66 7.62
N VAL A 187 15.76 -13.91 6.35
CA VAL A 187 15.72 -15.25 5.75
C VAL A 187 16.64 -15.24 4.52
N PRO A 188 17.93 -15.55 4.70
CA PRO A 188 18.88 -15.58 3.60
C PRO A 188 18.62 -16.75 2.66
N GLU A 189 18.97 -16.55 1.40
CA GLU A 189 18.88 -17.57 0.36
C GLU A 189 20.05 -18.54 0.45
N ILE A 190 19.77 -19.83 0.30
CA ILE A 190 20.80 -20.85 0.24
C ILE A 190 21.36 -20.87 -1.19
N PRO A 191 22.69 -20.71 -1.38
CA PRO A 191 23.30 -20.73 -2.70
C PRO A 191 22.93 -22.01 -3.48
N GLY A 192 22.41 -21.83 -4.71
CA GLY A 192 22.06 -22.93 -5.60
C GLY A 192 20.65 -23.53 -5.40
N GLN A 193 19.87 -23.06 -4.43
CA GLN A 193 18.48 -23.53 -4.23
C GLN A 193 17.42 -22.63 -4.88
N GLY A 194 17.73 -21.35 -5.14
CA GLY A 194 16.83 -20.42 -5.82
C GLY A 194 17.20 -20.18 -7.28
N GLY A 195 16.47 -19.27 -7.94
CA GLY A 195 16.81 -18.84 -9.29
C GLY A 195 16.06 -19.53 -10.41
N GLU A 196 14.88 -20.09 -10.14
CA GLU A 196 13.96 -20.54 -11.19
C GLU A 196 13.82 -19.44 -12.27
N VAL A 197 14.07 -19.83 -13.51
CA VAL A 197 13.91 -18.96 -14.67
C VAL A 197 12.42 -18.82 -14.91
N ALA A 198 11.85 -17.67 -14.54
CA ALA A 198 10.48 -17.38 -14.91
C ALA A 198 10.36 -17.28 -16.43
N ASP A 199 9.46 -18.05 -17.03
CA ASP A 199 8.87 -17.70 -18.30
C ASP A 199 7.80 -16.61 -18.07
N TYR A 200 8.17 -15.38 -18.42
CA TYR A 200 7.35 -14.17 -18.38
C TYR A 200 6.14 -14.23 -19.35
N GLY A 201 5.99 -15.31 -20.11
CA GLY A 201 4.86 -15.64 -20.98
C GLY A 201 3.62 -16.22 -20.27
N SER A 202 3.78 -16.79 -19.06
CA SER A 202 2.67 -17.36 -18.27
C SER A 202 1.81 -16.33 -17.52
N ALA A 203 2.04 -15.04 -17.79
CA ALA A 203 1.33 -13.90 -17.23
C ALA A 203 -0.19 -13.91 -17.50
N LEU A 204 -0.95 -13.15 -16.69
CA LEU A 204 -2.39 -12.87 -16.90
C LEU A 204 -2.70 -12.63 -18.38
N LYS A 205 -3.68 -13.37 -18.92
CA LYS A 205 -4.16 -13.24 -20.30
C LYS A 205 -5.58 -12.71 -20.30
N TYR A 206 -5.82 -11.73 -21.15
CA TYR A 206 -7.13 -11.15 -21.42
C TYR A 206 -7.41 -11.27 -22.91
N ASP A 207 -8.62 -11.68 -23.27
CA ASP A 207 -8.99 -11.99 -24.65
C ASP A 207 -9.22 -10.71 -25.47
N SER A 208 -9.64 -9.62 -24.82
CA SER A 208 -9.86 -8.30 -25.42
C SER A 208 -9.69 -7.18 -24.39
N ALA A 209 -9.67 -5.93 -24.85
CA ALA A 209 -9.65 -4.76 -23.98
C ALA A 209 -10.88 -4.69 -23.06
N ILE A 210 -12.07 -5.05 -23.56
CA ILE A 210 -13.31 -5.09 -22.77
C ILE A 210 -13.25 -6.24 -21.75
N ASP A 211 -12.76 -7.40 -22.17
CA ASP A 211 -12.54 -8.54 -21.26
C ASP A 211 -11.59 -8.15 -20.10
N ALA A 212 -10.51 -7.43 -20.40
CA ALA A 212 -9.59 -6.92 -19.40
C ALA A 212 -10.25 -5.95 -18.42
N ILE A 213 -11.05 -5.00 -18.92
CA ILE A 213 -11.78 -4.05 -18.08
C ILE A 213 -12.76 -4.79 -17.16
N VAL A 214 -13.59 -5.69 -17.69
CA VAL A 214 -14.63 -6.39 -16.92
C VAL A 214 -14.03 -7.32 -15.85
N LYS A 215 -13.00 -8.10 -16.21
CA LYS A 215 -12.30 -8.97 -15.25
C LYS A 215 -11.56 -8.12 -14.21
N GLY A 216 -10.85 -7.08 -14.63
CA GLY A 216 -10.16 -6.16 -13.73
C GLY A 216 -11.10 -5.43 -12.76
N THR A 217 -12.30 -5.04 -13.20
CA THR A 217 -13.34 -4.49 -12.31
C THR A 217 -13.82 -5.53 -11.30
N SER A 218 -14.01 -6.79 -11.72
CA SER A 218 -14.45 -7.87 -10.83
C SER A 218 -13.39 -8.21 -9.76
N ASP A 219 -12.12 -8.24 -10.16
CA ASP A 219 -11.00 -8.41 -9.23
C ASP A 219 -10.91 -7.24 -8.26
N GLY A 220 -11.04 -6.00 -8.76
CA GLY A 220 -11.09 -4.79 -7.94
C GLY A 220 -12.24 -4.79 -6.94
N LEU A 221 -13.40 -5.34 -7.31
CA LEU A 221 -14.56 -5.46 -6.40
C LEU A 221 -14.23 -6.34 -5.20
N MET A 222 -13.55 -7.46 -5.42
CA MET A 222 -13.10 -8.32 -4.32
C MET A 222 -12.10 -7.60 -3.42
N VAL A 223 -11.19 -6.80 -4.00
CA VAL A 223 -10.25 -5.97 -3.22
C VAL A 223 -11.00 -4.96 -2.36
N VAL A 224 -11.98 -4.23 -2.93
CA VAL A 224 -12.80 -3.25 -2.20
C VAL A 224 -13.59 -3.89 -1.06
N LEU A 225 -14.23 -5.03 -1.29
CA LEU A 225 -14.99 -5.75 -0.27
C LEU A 225 -14.07 -6.20 0.87
N ASN A 226 -12.90 -6.75 0.54
CA ASN A 226 -11.92 -7.19 1.53
C ASN A 226 -11.39 -6.02 2.36
N ILE A 227 -11.00 -4.90 1.73
CA ILE A 227 -10.54 -3.71 2.45
C ILE A 227 -11.63 -3.20 3.39
N SER A 228 -12.87 -3.10 2.90
CA SER A 228 -14.01 -2.64 3.70
C SER A 228 -14.25 -3.53 4.92
N ALA A 229 -14.30 -4.85 4.71
CA ALA A 229 -14.53 -5.82 5.77
C ALA A 229 -13.40 -5.80 6.82
N VAL A 230 -12.14 -5.78 6.36
CA VAL A 230 -10.97 -5.74 7.25
C VAL A 230 -10.96 -4.44 8.06
N LEU A 231 -11.19 -3.28 7.43
CA LEU A 231 -11.26 -2.01 8.14
C LEU A 231 -12.36 -1.99 9.20
N ILE A 232 -13.57 -2.43 8.85
CA ILE A 232 -14.71 -2.50 9.80
C ILE A 232 -14.36 -3.38 10.99
N VAL A 233 -13.88 -4.60 10.74
CA VAL A 233 -13.59 -5.58 11.79
C VAL A 233 -12.41 -5.12 12.66
N PHE A 234 -11.30 -4.71 12.07
CA PHE A 234 -10.12 -4.31 12.85
C PHE A 234 -10.35 -3.03 13.67
N VAL A 235 -11.01 -2.02 13.09
CA VAL A 235 -11.38 -0.80 13.84
C VAL A 235 -12.30 -1.15 15.01
N ALA A 236 -13.29 -2.02 14.80
CA ALA A 236 -14.19 -2.45 15.88
C ALA A 236 -13.45 -3.25 16.97
N LEU A 237 -12.56 -4.16 16.60
CA LEU A 237 -11.77 -4.94 17.56
C LEU A 237 -10.82 -4.06 18.38
N VAL A 238 -10.13 -3.13 17.73
CA VAL A 238 -9.24 -2.19 18.43
C VAL A 238 -10.06 -1.26 19.34
N ALA A 239 -11.22 -0.78 18.89
CA ALA A 239 -12.13 0.00 19.73
C ALA A 239 -12.59 -0.79 20.98
N LEU A 240 -12.89 -2.09 20.83
CA LEU A 240 -13.24 -2.96 21.95
C LEU A 240 -12.08 -3.08 22.95
N VAL A 241 -10.85 -3.28 22.46
CA VAL A 241 -9.65 -3.30 23.31
C VAL A 241 -9.45 -1.96 24.00
N ASN A 242 -9.65 -0.84 23.31
CA ASN A 242 -9.55 0.50 23.89
C ASN A 242 -10.59 0.72 25.00
N VAL A 243 -11.81 0.19 24.87
CA VAL A 243 -12.81 0.21 25.96
C VAL A 243 -12.31 -0.57 27.18
N MET A 244 -11.70 -1.75 26.98
CA MET A 244 -11.14 -2.53 28.08
C MET A 244 -9.95 -1.82 28.76
N LEU A 245 -9.14 -1.09 28.00
CA LEU A 245 -8.00 -0.32 28.50
C LEU A 245 -8.41 1.02 29.13
N GLY A 246 -9.57 1.56 28.77
CA GLY A 246 -10.04 2.89 29.18
C GLY A 246 -10.26 3.07 30.69
N GLY A 247 -10.23 1.98 31.47
CA GLY A 247 -10.19 2.03 32.94
C GLY A 247 -8.84 2.51 33.51
N PHE A 248 -7.80 2.55 32.69
CA PHE A 248 -6.47 3.06 33.04
C PHE A 248 -6.23 4.41 32.38
N SER A 249 -5.51 5.30 33.07
CA SER A 249 -5.07 6.57 32.51
C SER A 249 -3.55 6.67 32.46
N LEU A 250 -3.04 7.23 31.36
CA LEU A 250 -1.65 7.60 31.19
C LEU A 250 -1.61 9.11 30.96
N TRP A 251 -0.91 9.82 31.84
CA TRP A 251 -0.80 11.30 31.83
C TRP A 251 -2.16 12.02 31.82
N GLY A 252 -3.12 11.51 32.60
CA GLY A 252 -4.44 12.13 32.78
C GLY A 252 -5.46 11.80 31.70
N GLU A 253 -5.09 10.99 30.70
CA GLU A 253 -5.94 10.64 29.57
C GLU A 253 -6.08 9.12 29.44
N PRO A 254 -7.21 8.59 28.91
CA PRO A 254 -7.43 7.16 28.77
C PRO A 254 -6.33 6.46 27.95
N VAL A 255 -6.00 5.24 28.37
CA VAL A 255 -5.07 4.38 27.64
C VAL A 255 -5.76 3.79 26.41
N THR A 256 -5.11 3.91 25.25
CA THR A 256 -5.51 3.23 24.00
C THR A 256 -4.31 2.48 23.43
N VAL A 257 -4.55 1.47 22.59
CA VAL A 257 -3.48 0.70 21.94
C VAL A 257 -2.59 1.61 21.10
N GLU A 258 -3.18 2.54 20.36
CA GLU A 258 -2.47 3.51 19.51
C GLU A 258 -1.60 4.45 20.34
N ARG A 259 -2.05 4.86 21.53
CA ARG A 259 -1.25 5.70 22.44
C ARG A 259 -0.08 4.94 23.04
N LEU A 260 -0.29 3.68 23.47
CA LEU A 260 0.80 2.85 23.98
C LEU A 260 1.88 2.61 22.92
N LEU A 261 1.45 2.27 21.70
CA LEU A 261 2.37 2.14 20.57
C LEU A 261 2.95 3.50 20.16
N GLY A 262 2.20 4.59 20.31
CA GLY A 262 2.68 5.93 20.04
C GLY A 262 3.87 6.31 20.91
N VAL A 263 3.80 5.99 22.20
CA VAL A 263 4.93 6.17 23.13
C VAL A 263 6.11 5.28 22.72
N LEU A 264 5.85 4.02 22.36
CA LEU A 264 6.87 3.08 21.91
C LEU A 264 7.55 3.52 20.60
N PHE A 265 6.80 4.11 19.68
CA PHE A 265 7.28 4.54 18.37
C PHE A 265 7.75 5.99 18.33
N THR A 266 7.58 6.78 19.39
CA THR A 266 8.13 8.14 19.47
C THR A 266 9.66 8.16 19.27
N PRO A 267 10.46 7.30 19.96
CA PRO A 267 11.89 7.21 19.68
C PRO A 267 12.19 6.76 18.25
N VAL A 268 11.37 5.86 17.69
CA VAL A 268 11.54 5.38 16.30
C VAL A 268 11.30 6.51 15.30
N ALA A 269 10.24 7.29 15.47
CA ALA A 269 9.95 8.46 14.65
C ALA A 269 11.10 9.48 14.72
N TRP A 270 11.62 9.75 15.93
CA TRP A 270 12.77 10.62 16.11
C TRP A 270 14.02 10.11 15.37
N LEU A 271 14.30 8.79 15.44
CA LEU A 271 15.42 8.17 14.72
C LEU A 271 15.28 8.23 13.19
N THR A 272 14.07 8.34 12.65
CA THR A 272 13.85 8.61 11.21
C THR A 272 14.10 10.07 10.81
N GLY A 273 14.42 10.93 11.79
CA GLY A 273 14.79 12.32 11.59
C GLY A 273 13.66 13.32 11.85
N VAL A 274 12.55 12.90 12.45
CA VAL A 274 11.48 13.80 12.92
C VAL A 274 11.96 14.60 14.13
N GLU A 275 11.59 15.87 14.24
CA GLU A 275 11.93 16.70 15.41
C GLU A 275 11.27 16.15 16.67
N TRP A 276 11.95 16.23 17.82
CA TRP A 276 11.45 15.64 19.07
C TRP A 276 10.07 16.21 19.49
N SER A 277 9.83 17.49 19.22
CA SER A 277 8.55 18.17 19.44
C SER A 277 7.39 17.56 18.66
N GLU A 278 7.67 17.00 17.47
CA GLU A 278 6.68 16.40 16.57
C GLU A 278 6.66 14.86 16.66
N ALA A 279 7.70 14.28 17.26
CA ALA A 279 7.92 12.83 17.34
C ALA A 279 6.79 12.09 18.09
N GLY A 280 6.10 12.75 19.02
CA GLY A 280 4.94 12.19 19.71
C GLY A 280 3.77 11.93 18.77
N VAL A 281 3.42 12.91 17.93
CA VAL A 281 2.35 12.78 16.91
C VAL A 281 2.76 11.77 15.84
N ALA A 282 4.01 11.86 15.37
CA ALA A 282 4.57 10.92 14.40
C ALA A 282 4.56 9.47 14.93
N GLY A 283 4.96 9.26 16.18
CA GLY A 283 4.93 7.95 16.84
C GLY A 283 3.51 7.41 16.94
N TRP A 284 2.55 8.24 17.32
CA TRP A 284 1.13 7.85 17.36
C TRP A 284 0.61 7.40 15.98
N LEU A 285 0.93 8.13 14.91
CA LEU A 285 0.57 7.73 13.53
C LEU A 285 1.17 6.38 13.12
N LEU A 286 2.41 6.08 13.54
CA LEU A 286 3.01 4.75 13.33
C LEU A 286 2.26 3.67 14.11
N GLY A 287 1.80 3.99 15.33
CA GLY A 287 0.96 3.12 16.14
C GLY A 287 -0.38 2.81 15.44
N VAL A 288 -1.08 3.86 15.00
CA VAL A 288 -2.34 3.76 14.23
C VAL A 288 -2.15 2.88 13.00
N LYS A 289 -1.07 3.09 12.23
CA LYS A 289 -0.77 2.26 11.06
C LYS A 289 -0.65 0.79 11.42
N LEU A 290 0.11 0.47 12.47
CA LEU A 290 0.39 -0.92 12.83
C LEU A 290 -0.86 -1.65 13.32
N THR A 291 -1.70 -1.00 14.13
CA THR A 291 -2.89 -1.60 14.75
C THR A 291 -4.09 -1.64 13.84
N LEU A 292 -4.34 -0.54 13.14
CA LEU A 292 -5.45 -0.38 12.23
C LEU A 292 -4.92 -0.64 10.82
N THR A 293 -4.66 0.42 10.07
CA THR A 293 -4.11 0.36 8.72
C THR A 293 -3.43 1.68 8.38
N GLU A 294 -2.62 1.66 7.33
CA GLU A 294 -2.09 2.87 6.72
C GLU A 294 -3.19 3.80 6.18
N PHE A 295 -4.37 3.29 5.79
CA PHE A 295 -5.50 4.15 5.38
C PHE A 295 -5.94 5.08 6.50
N VAL A 296 -6.16 4.53 7.70
CA VAL A 296 -6.56 5.33 8.87
C VAL A 296 -5.45 6.31 9.21
N ALA A 297 -4.19 5.86 9.21
CA ALA A 297 -3.05 6.73 9.48
C ALA A 297 -2.88 7.87 8.46
N PHE A 298 -3.15 7.63 7.17
CA PHE A 298 -3.12 8.68 6.14
C PHE A 298 -4.25 9.69 6.31
N ILE A 299 -5.46 9.24 6.67
CA ILE A 299 -6.58 10.13 6.98
C ILE A 299 -6.22 11.02 8.17
N ASP A 300 -5.70 10.43 9.25
CA ASP A 300 -5.30 11.17 10.44
C ASP A 300 -4.16 12.15 10.14
N LEU A 301 -3.14 11.74 9.36
CA LEU A 301 -2.07 12.63 8.89
C LEU A 301 -2.61 13.81 8.06
N GLY A 302 -3.61 13.56 7.21
CA GLY A 302 -4.31 14.58 6.42
C GLY A 302 -5.08 15.60 7.27
N GLN A 303 -5.44 15.24 8.51
CA GLN A 303 -6.18 16.09 9.45
C GLN A 303 -5.28 16.79 10.47
N VAL A 304 -4.01 16.39 10.62
CA VAL A 304 -3.06 17.10 11.49
C VAL A 304 -2.96 18.57 11.01
N PRO A 305 -3.19 19.57 11.88
CA PRO A 305 -3.09 20.99 11.51
C PRO A 305 -1.68 21.39 11.07
N ALA A 306 -1.54 22.33 10.14
CA ALA A 306 -0.25 22.77 9.60
C ALA A 306 0.71 23.28 10.69
N GLU A 307 0.16 23.86 11.76
CA GLU A 307 0.90 24.40 12.91
C GLU A 307 1.46 23.30 13.81
N ALA A 308 0.87 22.10 13.79
CA ALA A 308 1.26 20.98 14.65
C ALA A 308 2.32 20.06 14.03
N MET A 309 2.56 20.18 12.72
CA MET A 309 3.53 19.34 12.01
C MET A 309 4.05 20.04 10.76
N SER A 310 5.36 20.24 10.73
CA SER A 310 6.12 20.78 9.60
C SER A 310 5.94 19.96 8.33
N GLU A 311 6.08 20.62 7.18
CA GLU A 311 6.03 19.96 5.86
C GLU A 311 7.08 18.84 5.75
N ARG A 312 8.28 19.06 6.32
CA ARG A 312 9.34 18.04 6.35
C ARG A 312 8.90 16.79 7.10
N THR A 313 8.26 16.94 8.26
CA THR A 313 7.78 15.79 9.03
C THR A 313 6.59 15.12 8.35
N ARG A 314 5.67 15.87 7.71
CA ARG A 314 4.62 15.27 6.88
C ARG A 314 5.18 14.44 5.75
N MET A 315 6.23 14.92 5.10
CA MET A 315 6.94 14.18 4.07
C MET A 315 7.53 12.89 4.65
N LEU A 316 8.32 12.96 5.74
CA LEU A 316 8.89 11.78 6.40
C LEU A 316 7.81 10.76 6.79
N MET A 317 6.71 11.23 7.37
CA MET A 317 5.57 10.39 7.74
C MET A 317 4.89 9.78 6.52
N THR A 318 4.79 10.50 5.41
CA THR A 318 4.27 9.92 4.15
C THR A 318 5.12 8.72 3.70
N TYR A 319 6.45 8.80 3.81
CA TYR A 319 7.32 7.65 3.51
C TYR A 319 7.17 6.52 4.54
N ALA A 320 7.11 6.83 5.84
CA ALA A 320 7.01 5.82 6.89
C ALA A 320 5.65 5.10 6.89
N LEU A 321 4.58 5.82 6.54
CA LEU A 321 3.23 5.28 6.47
C LEU A 321 2.97 4.52 5.17
N CYS A 322 3.64 4.87 4.06
CA CYS A 322 3.47 4.22 2.76
C CYS A 322 3.99 2.77 2.75
N GLY A 323 3.11 1.83 3.10
CA GLY A 323 3.34 0.39 3.04
C GLY A 323 2.26 -0.37 3.78
N PHE A 324 1.88 -1.55 3.29
CA PHE A 324 0.83 -2.38 3.86
C PHE A 324 1.18 -3.11 5.17
N ALA A 325 2.34 -2.83 5.78
CA ALA A 325 2.78 -3.46 7.02
C ALA A 325 1.89 -3.06 8.22
N ASN A 326 0.87 -3.88 8.47
CA ASN A 326 -0.05 -3.82 9.62
C ASN A 326 -0.51 -5.25 9.99
N ILE A 327 -1.12 -5.42 11.17
CA ILE A 327 -1.53 -6.74 11.68
C ILE A 327 -2.54 -7.43 10.73
N GLY A 328 -3.48 -6.67 10.16
CA GLY A 328 -4.47 -7.20 9.22
C GLY A 328 -3.85 -7.75 7.94
N SER A 329 -2.91 -7.02 7.35
CA SER A 329 -2.19 -7.42 6.14
C SER A 329 -1.31 -8.66 6.36
N VAL A 330 -0.79 -8.88 7.58
CA VAL A 330 -0.08 -10.13 7.91
C VAL A 330 -1.04 -11.32 7.81
N GLY A 331 -2.27 -11.18 8.31
CA GLY A 331 -3.32 -12.21 8.12
C GLY A 331 -3.62 -12.48 6.64
N ILE A 332 -3.78 -11.42 5.84
CA ILE A 332 -4.02 -11.56 4.39
C ILE A 332 -2.84 -12.23 3.67
N SER A 333 -1.61 -11.83 4.01
CA SER A 333 -0.39 -12.34 3.36
C SER A 333 -0.09 -13.80 3.71
N THR A 334 -0.59 -14.31 4.84
CA THR A 334 -0.42 -15.70 5.23
C THR A 334 -1.49 -16.61 4.61
N ASP A 335 -2.71 -16.09 4.38
CA ASP A 335 -3.81 -16.87 3.79
C ASP A 335 -3.66 -17.11 2.27
N ARG A 336 -3.21 -16.09 1.53
CA ARG A 336 -3.14 -16.13 0.05
C ARG A 336 -2.11 -17.09 -0.55
N PRO A 337 -0.86 -17.17 -0.07
CA PRO A 337 0.09 -18.17 -0.55
C PRO A 337 -0.47 -19.59 -0.38
N VAL A 338 -1.23 -19.83 0.70
CA VAL A 338 -1.83 -21.14 1.01
C VAL A 338 -3.02 -21.47 0.10
N THR A 339 -3.75 -20.48 -0.42
CA THR A 339 -4.85 -20.71 -1.38
C THR A 339 -4.36 -20.84 -2.83
N VAL A 340 -3.20 -20.25 -3.16
CA VAL A 340 -2.63 -20.30 -4.52
C VAL A 340 -1.61 -21.42 -4.70
N MET A 341 -0.92 -21.84 -3.63
CA MET A 341 -0.05 -23.03 -3.62
C MET A 341 -0.84 -24.27 -3.18
N PRO A 342 -0.64 -25.45 -3.77
CA PRO A 342 -1.16 -26.69 -3.21
C PRO A 342 -0.56 -26.86 -1.80
N THR A 343 -1.41 -27.20 -0.82
CA THR A 343 -1.12 -27.30 0.61
C THR A 343 0.29 -27.83 0.94
N ASP A 344 1.23 -26.93 1.23
CA ASP A 344 2.48 -27.27 1.89
C ASP A 344 2.36 -26.95 3.41
N PRO A 345 2.42 -27.96 4.29
CA PRO A 345 2.35 -27.77 5.74
C PRO A 345 3.51 -26.94 6.34
N MET A 346 4.52 -26.54 5.55
CA MET A 346 5.62 -25.67 5.99
C MET A 346 5.18 -24.22 6.31
N LEU A 347 4.14 -23.69 5.65
CA LEU A 347 3.66 -22.31 5.89
C LEU A 347 2.72 -22.18 7.10
N ALA A 348 2.11 -23.29 7.55
CA ALA A 348 1.15 -23.31 8.64
C ALA A 348 1.76 -23.46 10.04
N LYS A 349 3.09 -23.59 10.16
CA LYS A 349 3.76 -23.72 11.46
C LYS A 349 4.47 -22.43 11.86
N PRO A 350 3.91 -21.63 12.79
CA PRO A 350 4.74 -20.73 13.57
C PRO A 350 5.60 -21.63 14.46
N HIS A 351 6.85 -21.86 14.07
CA HIS A 351 7.77 -22.60 14.91
C HIS A 351 8.00 -21.80 16.20
N ARG A 352 7.48 -22.37 17.30
CA ARG A 352 7.97 -22.12 18.66
C ARG A 352 9.51 -22.13 18.64
N ALA A 353 10.08 -21.03 19.07
CA ALA A 353 11.34 -21.00 19.81
C ALA A 353 11.06 -20.20 21.08
#